data_AF-A0A165HFV5-F1
#
_entry.id   AF-A0A165HFV5-F1
#
_cell.length_a   1.000
_cell.length_b   1.000
_cell.length_c   1.000
_cell.angle_alpha   90.00
_cell.angle_beta   90.00
_cell.angle_gamma   90.00
#
_symmetry.space_group_name_H-M   'P 1'
#
loop_
_entity.id
_entity.type
_entity.pdbx_description
1 polymer ?
#
loop_
_entity_poly.entity_id
_entity_poly.type
_entity_poly.pdbx_seq_one_letter_code
_entity_poly.pdbx_strand_id
1 'polypeptide(L)'
;MRWHIETIATEETMETADFDELAGRVEGVSRAVLHIAAALEIAGLIEGPQLAQAWRSALPLPGFEVASRTLQELAHALDGARSQRQALAP
;
A
#
# COMPACT_ATOMS: atom_id res chain seq x y z
N MET A 1 -26.31 32.55 -11.70
CA MET A 1 -26.15 31.13 -12.08
C MET A 1 -24.72 30.80 -12.51
N ARG A 2 -24.10 31.52 -13.47
CA ARG A 2 -22.71 31.24 -13.93
C ARG A 2 -21.66 31.15 -12.82
N TRP A 3 -21.68 32.08 -11.86
CA TRP A 3 -20.77 32.10 -10.70
C TRP A 3 -20.91 30.89 -9.77
N HIS A 4 -22.12 30.35 -9.58
CA HIS A 4 -22.33 29.16 -8.74
C HIS A 4 -21.79 27.89 -9.41
N ILE A 5 -21.83 27.80 -10.75
CA ILE A 5 -21.32 26.63 -11.48
C ILE A 5 -19.79 26.61 -11.48
N GLU A 6 -19.14 27.76 -11.65
CA GLU A 6 -17.67 27.87 -11.57
C GLU A 6 -17.13 27.58 -10.16
N THR A 7 -17.88 27.94 -9.11
CA THR A 7 -17.50 27.66 -7.70
C THR A 7 -17.63 26.16 -7.38
N ILE A 8 -18.71 25.52 -7.79
CA ILE A 8 -18.90 24.06 -7.56
C ILE A 8 -17.85 23.25 -8.33
N ALA A 9 -17.57 23.63 -9.58
CA ALA A 9 -16.55 22.95 -10.39
C ALA A 9 -15.14 23.08 -9.82
N THR A 10 -14.80 24.22 -9.19
CA THR A 10 -13.49 24.40 -8.56
C THR A 10 -13.36 23.62 -7.26
N GLU A 11 -14.43 23.52 -6.46
CA GLU A 11 -14.47 22.70 -5.24
C GLU A 11 -14.32 21.19 -5.54
N GLU A 12 -15.04 20.65 -6.53
CA GLU A 12 -14.92 19.22 -6.92
C GLU A 12 -13.51 18.87 -7.43
N THR A 13 -12.87 19.76 -8.19
CA THR A 13 -11.49 19.54 -8.68
C THR A 13 -10.45 19.57 -7.56
N MET A 14 -10.64 20.43 -6.56
CA MET A 14 -9.74 20.51 -5.40
C MET A 14 -9.87 19.27 -4.51
N GLU A 15 -11.11 18.80 -4.26
CA GLU A 15 -11.35 17.57 -3.51
C GLU A 15 -10.70 16.34 -4.19
N THR A 16 -10.76 16.28 -5.53
CA THR A 16 -10.10 15.21 -6.29
C THR A 16 -8.58 15.27 -6.17
N ALA A 17 -7.98 16.47 -6.28
CA ALA A 17 -6.54 16.64 -6.17
C ALA A 17 -6.00 16.27 -4.78
N ASP A 18 -6.73 16.62 -3.72
CA ASP A 18 -6.38 16.27 -2.34
C ASP A 18 -6.44 14.75 -2.12
N PHE A 19 -7.44 14.08 -2.71
CA PHE A 19 -7.56 12.63 -2.67
C PHE A 19 -6.39 11.94 -3.40
N ASP A 20 -6.02 12.43 -4.58
CA ASP A 20 -4.90 11.91 -5.36
C ASP A 20 -3.56 12.10 -4.64
N GLU A 21 -3.34 13.24 -3.97
CA GLU A 21 -2.14 13.47 -3.16
C GLU A 21 -2.05 12.46 -2.00
N LEU A 22 -3.16 12.28 -1.28
CA LEU A 22 -3.22 11.32 -0.17
C LEU A 22 -2.97 9.89 -0.67
N ALA A 23 -3.59 9.49 -1.77
CA ALA A 23 -3.37 8.20 -2.39
C ALA A 23 -1.90 8.00 -2.77
N GLY A 24 -1.27 9.00 -3.39
CA GLY A 24 0.15 8.96 -3.76
C GLY A 24 1.08 8.83 -2.54
N ARG A 25 0.77 9.51 -1.42
CA ARG A 25 1.53 9.40 -0.18
C ARG A 25 1.41 8.02 0.45
N VAL A 26 0.20 7.46 0.48
CA VAL A 26 -0.06 6.10 0.98
C VAL A 26 0.67 5.07 0.11
N GLU A 27 0.62 5.22 -1.22
CA GLU A 27 1.36 4.35 -2.13
C GLU A 27 2.88 4.44 -1.88
N GLY A 28 3.43 5.65 -1.76
CA GLY A 28 4.85 5.86 -1.51
C GLY A 28 5.34 5.18 -0.23
N VAL A 29 4.60 5.33 0.88
CA VAL A 29 4.91 4.66 2.15
C VAL A 29 4.79 3.14 2.02
N SER A 30 3.75 2.65 1.36
CA SER A 30 3.52 1.22 1.15
C SER A 30 4.66 0.57 0.36
N ARG A 31 5.12 1.23 -0.71
CA ARG A 31 6.29 0.78 -1.49
C ARG A 31 7.57 0.82 -0.66
N ALA A 32 7.79 1.88 0.12
CA ALA A 32 8.97 1.97 0.98
C ALA A 32 9.02 0.82 2.00
N VAL A 33 7.90 0.53 2.66
CA VAL A 33 7.78 -0.61 3.60
C VAL A 33 8.09 -1.93 2.90
N LEU A 34 7.54 -2.15 1.70
CA LEU A 34 7.78 -3.37 0.92
C LEU A 34 9.27 -3.54 0.56
N HIS A 35 9.91 -2.46 0.10
CA HIS A 35 11.34 -2.48 -0.25
C HIS A 35 12.22 -2.78 0.97
N ILE A 36 11.91 -2.17 2.12
CA ILE A 36 12.62 -2.42 3.37
C ILE A 36 12.44 -3.89 3.80
N ALA A 37 11.21 -4.40 3.79
CA ALA A 37 10.93 -5.80 4.15
C ALA A 37 11.68 -6.79 3.24
N ALA A 38 11.63 -6.58 1.92
CA ALA A 38 12.35 -7.43 0.97
C ALA A 38 13.87 -7.39 1.18
N ALA A 39 14.44 -6.19 1.42
CA ALA A 39 15.88 -6.05 1.66
C ALA A 39 16.32 -6.76 2.95
N LEU A 40 15.55 -6.62 4.03
CA LEU A 40 15.82 -7.29 5.30
C LEU A 40 15.68 -8.83 5.19
N GLU A 41 14.70 -9.31 4.43
CA GLU A 41 14.53 -10.75 4.17
C GLU A 41 15.71 -11.31 3.37
N ILE A 42 16.15 -10.61 2.31
CA ILE A 42 17.32 -11.01 1.51
C ILE A 42 18.59 -11.03 2.37
N ALA A 43 18.72 -10.11 3.32
CA ALA A 43 19.82 -10.08 4.27
C ALA A 43 19.73 -11.17 5.37
N GLY A 44 18.65 -11.96 5.41
CA GLY A 44 18.42 -12.99 6.42
C GLY A 44 18.10 -12.42 7.81
N LEU A 45 17.67 -11.16 7.89
CA LEU A 45 17.40 -10.47 9.16
C LEU A 45 15.95 -10.63 9.63
N ILE A 46 15.03 -10.94 8.71
CA ILE A 46 13.64 -11.22 9.03
C ILE A 46 13.15 -12.46 8.29
N GLU A 47 12.17 -13.11 8.91
CA GLU A 47 11.42 -14.21 8.30
C GLU A 47 10.25 -13.64 7.49
N GLY A 48 10.50 -13.36 6.21
CA GLY A 48 9.52 -12.74 5.34
C GLY A 48 8.16 -13.46 5.25
N PRO A 49 8.07 -14.81 5.22
CA PRO A 49 6.79 -15.51 5.28
C PRO A 49 6.00 -15.23 6.56
N GLN A 50 6.67 -15.09 7.70
CA GLN A 50 6.01 -14.76 8.96
C GLN A 50 5.49 -13.33 8.97
N LEU A 51 6.26 -12.38 8.41
CA LEU A 51 5.81 -10.99 8.25
C LEU A 51 4.59 -10.89 7.34
N ALA A 52 4.60 -11.56 6.19
CA ALA A 52 3.46 -11.59 5.26
C ALA A 52 2.21 -12.19 5.94
N GLN A 53 2.39 -13.25 6.74
CA GLN A 53 1.29 -13.82 7.52
C GLN A 53 0.77 -12.85 8.58
N ALA A 54 1.65 -12.12 9.27
CA ALA A 54 1.27 -11.11 10.27
C ALA A 54 0.45 -9.96 9.65
N TRP A 55 0.79 -9.53 8.44
CA TRP A 55 -0.01 -8.53 7.71
C TRP A 55 -1.41 -9.06 7.34
N ARG A 56 -1.53 -10.34 6.96
CA ARG A 56 -2.85 -10.96 6.70
C ARG A 56 -3.69 -11.15 7.95
N SER A 57 -3.05 -11.43 9.09
CA SER A 57 -3.72 -11.68 10.36
C SER A 57 -3.93 -10.43 11.21
N ALA A 58 -3.47 -9.26 10.75
CA ALA A 58 -3.82 -7.99 11.36
C ALA A 58 -5.35 -7.88 11.39
N LEU A 59 -5.92 -7.96 12.60
CA LEU A 59 -7.36 -8.00 12.80
C LEU A 59 -7.98 -6.79 12.09
N PRO A 60 -9.08 -6.99 11.32
CA PRO A 60 -9.81 -5.86 10.77
C PRO A 60 -10.39 -5.06 11.94
N LEU A 61 -9.72 -3.97 12.29
CA LEU A 61 -10.24 -3.02 13.25
C LEU A 61 -11.43 -2.31 12.58
N PRO A 62 -12.59 -2.17 13.24
CA PRO A 62 -13.72 -1.44 12.68
C PRO A 62 -13.28 -0.03 12.23
N GLY A 63 -13.56 0.33 10.97
CA GLY A 63 -13.14 1.61 10.38
C GLY A 63 -11.75 1.61 9.74
N PHE A 64 -11.08 0.46 9.65
CA PHE A 64 -9.77 0.28 9.01
C PHE A 64 -9.81 -0.70 7.83
N GLU A 65 -10.94 -0.79 7.13
CA GLU A 65 -11.14 -1.74 6.03
C GLU A 65 -10.17 -1.48 4.87
N VAL A 66 -9.90 -0.20 4.56
CA VAL A 66 -8.91 0.20 3.55
C VAL A 66 -7.51 -0.23 3.97
N ALA A 67 -7.11 0.09 5.20
CA ALA A 67 -5.79 -0.29 5.72
C ALA A 67 -5.60 -1.82 5.76
N SER A 68 -6.64 -2.57 6.16
CA SER A 68 -6.62 -4.03 6.20
C SER A 68 -6.41 -4.62 4.80
N ARG A 69 -7.06 -4.04 3.78
CA ARG A 69 -6.86 -4.41 2.38
C ARG A 69 -5.44 -4.11 1.92
N THR A 70 -4.93 -2.91 2.22
CA THR A 70 -3.54 -2.53 1.86
C THR A 70 -2.52 -3.47 2.48
N LEU A 71 -2.72 -3.93 3.72
CA LEU A 71 -1.85 -4.93 4.35
C LEU A 71 -1.89 -6.29 3.61
N GLN A 72 -3.06 -6.71 3.14
CA GLN A 72 -3.18 -7.93 2.31
C GLN A 72 -2.45 -7.77 0.97
N GLU A 73 -2.58 -6.61 0.32
CA GLU A 73 -1.89 -6.29 -0.93
C GLU A 73 -0.37 -6.30 -0.75
N LEU A 74 0.13 -5.72 0.35
CA LEU A 74 1.55 -5.77 0.70
C LEU A 74 2.04 -7.20 0.93
N ALA A 75 1.26 -8.05 1.60
CA ALA A 75 1.59 -9.45 1.79
C ALA A 75 1.70 -10.20 0.46
N HIS A 76 0.75 -9.98 -0.46
CA HIS A 76 0.81 -10.54 -1.80
C HIS A 76 2.02 -10.04 -2.60
N ALA A 77 2.33 -8.75 -2.52
CA ALA A 77 3.47 -8.17 -3.22
C ALA A 77 4.80 -8.73 -2.71
N LEU A 78 4.95 -8.90 -1.39
CA LEU A 78 6.17 -9.48 -0.80
C LEU A 78 6.34 -10.95 -1.21
N ASP A 79 5.26 -11.73 -1.18
CA ASP A 79 5.27 -13.12 -1.64
C ASP A 79 5.58 -13.22 -3.13
N GLY A 80 5.00 -12.36 -3.97
CA GLY A 80 5.30 -12.29 -5.40
C GLY A 80 6.78 -11.98 -5.67
N ALA A 81 7.34 -11.00 -4.95
CA ALA A 81 8.75 -10.65 -5.06
C ALA A 81 9.66 -11.83 -4.65
N ARG A 82 9.28 -12.58 -3.60
CA ARG A 82 10.00 -13.78 -3.18
C ARG A 82 9.96 -14.87 -4.25
N SER A 83 8.77 -15.21 -4.75
CA SER A 83 8.59 -16.24 -5.78
C SER A 83 9.41 -15.93 -7.04
N GLN A 84 9.46 -14.66 -7.46
CA GLN A 84 10.29 -14.23 -8.58
C GLN A 84 11.79 -14.45 -8.31
N ARG A 85 12.28 -14.10 -7.11
CA ARG A 85 13.68 -14.34 -6.72
C ARG A 85 14.02 -15.82 -6.71
N GLN A 86 13.14 -16.66 -6.17
CA GLN A 86 13.33 -18.11 -6.13
C GLN A 86 13.34 -18.72 -7.53
N ALA A 87 12.51 -18.23 -8.45
CA ALA A 87 12.49 -18.69 -9.84
C ALA A 87 13.76 -18.29 -10.63
N LEU A 88 14.46 -17.24 -10.19
CA LEU A 88 15.70 -16.74 -10.81
C LEU A 88 16.97 -17.30 -10.15
N ALA A 89 16.84 -18.01 -9.02
CA ALA A 89 17.97 -18.64 -8.36
C ALA A 89 18.37 -19.92 -9.13
N PRO A 90 19.65 -20.05 -9.55
CA PRO A 90 20.14 -21.21 -10.32
C PRO A 90 20.20 -22.50 -9.51
#